data_AF-A0AAF3EXQ4-F1
#
_entry.id   AF-A0AAF3EXQ4-F1
#
_cell.length_a   1.000
_cell.length_b   1.000
_cell.length_c   1.000
_cell.angle_alpha   90.00
_cell.angle_beta   90.00
_cell.angle_gamma   90.00
#
_symmetry.space_group_name_H-M   'P 1'
#
loop_
_entity.id
_entity.type
_entity.pdbx_description
1 polymer ?
#
loop_
_entity_poly.entity_id
_entity_poly.type
_entity_poly.pdbx_seq_one_letter_code
_entity_poly.pdbx_strand_id
1 'polypeptide(L)'
;MLEIISNAIFRPKIHPEEIMDAFSASDFESKELGEQIEIEPFLNDRIHQAAFRSNTLGFSKYGNPEAFSEISRERIFGYLSKYYAPNRIVLAGVGVPHKEFYSLAETYFDERTSTWALDKSILHEKVPEIDQSTTQYTGGEIRKKCDLSQVGLGTPYPHLAHVALGFEGAGYRSEDFVPFCVLQALLGGGGSFSAGGPGKGMFTRLYVDVLNRCHWLYRCTAFNYSYSDAGLFCIQASCPPDNLNEALIVIADQFLRLGEGVDDDELSRAKVQLKSQIMMNLEVRPVIFEDLARQVIAHGHRRKPEETMRLIDNVTNEDIVRVAQKMLHSKPSLVGFGEIDGLSKKAVGLPKFDQLEEAIAQRDLRVLIPKKVFSWQ
;
A
#
# COMPACT_ATOMS: atom_id res chain seq x y z
N MET A 1 19.72 -19.37 -17.71
CA MET A 1 18.88 -18.39 -16.98
C MET A 1 19.61 -17.80 -15.78
N LEU A 2 20.08 -18.60 -14.81
CA LEU A 2 20.82 -18.09 -13.63
C LEU A 2 22.07 -17.26 -13.99
N GLU A 3 22.83 -17.67 -15.01
CA GLU A 3 23.96 -16.89 -15.53
C GLU A 3 23.55 -15.48 -15.97
N ILE A 4 22.46 -15.36 -16.73
CA ILE A 4 21.94 -14.08 -17.23
C ILE A 4 21.51 -13.19 -16.06
N ILE A 5 20.79 -13.77 -15.10
CA ILE A 5 20.34 -13.05 -13.90
C ILE A 5 21.54 -12.57 -13.07
N SER A 6 22.53 -13.45 -12.83
CA SER A 6 23.76 -13.08 -12.13
C SER A 6 24.51 -11.97 -12.84
N ASN A 7 24.67 -12.05 -14.17
CA ASN A 7 25.33 -11.00 -14.95
C ASN A 7 24.59 -9.66 -14.86
N ALA A 8 23.26 -9.67 -14.91
CA ALA A 8 22.46 -8.45 -14.76
C ALA A 8 22.57 -7.83 -13.35
N ILE A 9 22.67 -8.66 -12.30
CA ILE A 9 22.70 -8.20 -10.90
C ILE A 9 24.11 -7.78 -10.45
N PHE A 10 25.13 -8.62 -10.67
CA PHE A 10 26.48 -8.41 -10.17
C PHE A 10 27.44 -7.80 -11.19
N ARG A 11 27.15 -7.94 -12.48
CA ARG A 11 28.04 -7.47 -13.56
C ARG A 11 27.36 -6.45 -14.48
N PRO A 12 26.57 -5.47 -13.96
CA PRO A 12 25.90 -4.52 -14.81
C PRO A 12 26.92 -3.59 -15.48
N LYS A 13 26.70 -3.32 -16.77
CA LYS A 13 27.38 -2.26 -17.51
C LYS A 13 26.39 -1.12 -17.64
N ILE A 14 26.61 -0.07 -16.87
CA ILE A 14 25.73 1.10 -16.84
C ILE A 14 26.45 2.22 -17.58
N HIS A 15 25.93 2.60 -18.74
CA HIS A 15 26.46 3.69 -19.55
C HIS A 15 25.79 5.03 -19.16
N PRO A 16 26.49 6.18 -19.27
CA PRO A 16 25.91 7.47 -18.90
C PRO A 16 24.63 7.83 -19.66
N GLU A 17 24.52 7.42 -20.93
CA GLU A 17 23.33 7.61 -21.76
C GLU A 17 22.10 6.88 -21.20
N GLU A 18 22.27 5.64 -20.73
CA GLU A 18 21.19 4.84 -20.13
C GLU A 18 20.66 5.47 -18.83
N ILE A 19 21.55 6.11 -18.06
CA ILE A 19 21.16 6.85 -16.84
C ILE A 19 20.29 8.05 -17.21
N MET A 20 20.64 8.78 -18.27
CA MET A 20 19.89 9.95 -18.73
C MET A 20 18.50 9.56 -19.28
N ASP A 21 18.41 8.43 -19.99
CA ASP A 21 17.14 7.89 -20.47
C ASP A 21 16.26 7.45 -19.29
N ALA A 22 16.83 6.72 -18.32
CA ALA A 22 16.11 6.30 -17.11
C ALA A 22 15.66 7.49 -16.24
N PHE A 23 16.47 8.54 -16.15
CA PHE A 23 16.11 9.80 -15.51
C PHE A 23 14.88 10.42 -16.18
N SER A 24 14.90 10.52 -17.50
CA SER A 24 13.83 11.17 -18.27
C SER A 24 12.50 10.42 -18.11
N ALA A 25 12.56 9.09 -18.12
CA ALA A 25 11.40 8.25 -17.85
C ALA A 25 10.87 8.42 -16.42
N SER A 26 11.75 8.43 -15.42
CA SER A 26 11.37 8.56 -14.00
C SER A 26 10.79 9.95 -13.69
N ASP A 27 11.35 11.02 -14.26
CA ASP A 27 10.85 12.39 -14.13
C ASP A 27 9.47 12.54 -14.78
N PHE A 28 9.26 11.93 -15.95
CA PHE A 28 7.96 11.88 -16.60
C PHE A 28 6.93 11.15 -15.73
N GLU A 29 7.23 9.94 -15.25
CA GLU A 29 6.33 9.18 -14.38
C GLU A 29 5.99 9.93 -13.08
N SER A 30 6.97 10.58 -12.46
CA SER A 30 6.75 11.35 -11.24
C SER A 30 5.85 12.57 -11.46
N LYS A 31 5.90 13.21 -12.64
CA LYS A 31 5.05 14.35 -12.98
C LYS A 31 3.62 13.91 -13.30
N GLU A 32 3.49 12.84 -14.08
CA GLU A 32 2.19 12.32 -14.54
C GLU A 32 1.40 11.60 -13.45
N LEU A 33 2.01 11.20 -12.33
CA LEU A 33 1.35 10.43 -11.26
C LEU A 33 0.02 11.06 -10.80
N GLY A 34 -0.08 12.40 -10.81
CA GLY A 34 -1.30 13.13 -10.42
C GLY A 34 -2.30 13.40 -11.55
N GLU A 35 -1.99 13.02 -12.79
CA GLU A 35 -2.79 13.30 -13.99
C GLU A 35 -3.32 12.01 -14.64
N GLN A 36 -3.05 10.85 -14.02
CA GLN A 36 -3.54 9.56 -14.46
C GLN A 36 -4.97 9.29 -13.99
N ILE A 37 -5.72 8.55 -14.81
CA ILE A 37 -7.06 8.05 -14.48
C ILE A 37 -6.99 7.06 -13.30
N GLU A 38 -5.94 6.24 -13.27
CA GLU A 38 -5.69 5.29 -12.19
C GLU A 38 -5.06 6.02 -11.00
N ILE A 39 -5.92 6.43 -10.06
CA ILE A 39 -5.49 7.29 -8.96
C ILE A 39 -4.91 6.54 -7.75
N GLU A 40 -5.06 5.21 -7.71
CA GLU A 40 -4.61 4.40 -6.56
C GLU A 40 -3.12 4.53 -6.27
N PRO A 41 -2.20 4.53 -7.27
CA PRO A 41 -0.77 4.69 -7.02
C PRO A 41 -0.45 6.07 -6.41
N PHE A 42 -1.12 7.13 -6.87
CA PHE A 42 -1.00 8.46 -6.28
C PHE A 42 -1.49 8.49 -4.83
N LEU A 43 -2.70 8.00 -4.55
CA LEU A 43 -3.24 7.97 -3.19
C LEU A 43 -2.39 7.12 -2.25
N ASN A 44 -1.86 6.01 -2.74
CA ASN A 44 -0.93 5.15 -2.01
C ASN A 44 0.34 5.91 -1.62
N ASP A 45 1.00 6.57 -2.57
CA ASP A 45 2.23 7.33 -2.29
C ASP A 45 1.96 8.47 -1.29
N ARG A 46 0.85 9.21 -1.46
CA ARG A 46 0.48 10.31 -0.56
C ARG A 46 0.06 9.85 0.82
N ILE A 47 -0.61 8.71 0.97
CA ILE A 47 -1.00 8.25 2.31
C ILE A 47 0.22 7.79 3.11
N HIS A 48 1.24 7.22 2.44
CA HIS A 48 2.51 6.89 3.07
C HIS A 48 3.28 8.15 3.50
N GLN A 49 3.35 9.17 2.65
CA GLN A 49 3.92 10.48 3.01
C GLN A 49 3.17 11.13 4.17
N ALA A 50 1.83 11.06 4.20
CA ALA A 50 1.04 11.60 5.30
C ALA A 50 1.29 10.82 6.61
N ALA A 51 1.42 9.50 6.54
CA ALA A 51 1.62 8.62 7.69
C ALA A 51 3.02 8.72 8.32
N PHE A 52 4.05 8.69 7.47
CA PHE A 52 5.45 8.55 7.88
C PHE A 52 6.31 9.80 7.60
N ARG A 53 5.71 10.86 7.02
CA ARG A 53 6.38 12.13 6.65
C ARG A 53 7.59 11.90 5.75
N SER A 54 8.59 12.77 5.81
CA SER A 54 9.84 12.61 5.07
C SER A 54 10.81 11.63 5.75
N ASN A 55 10.31 10.48 6.22
CA ASN A 55 11.10 9.49 6.94
C ASN A 55 10.73 8.06 6.54
N THR A 56 11.73 7.17 6.38
CA THR A 56 11.56 5.74 6.12
C THR A 56 10.54 5.44 5.01
N LEU A 57 9.37 4.90 5.38
CA LEU A 57 8.28 4.54 4.46
C LEU A 57 7.55 5.72 3.83
N GLY A 58 7.78 6.95 4.30
CA GLY A 58 7.18 8.13 3.72
C GLY A 58 8.01 8.77 2.61
N PHE A 59 9.19 8.23 2.30
CA PHE A 59 9.87 8.56 1.04
C PHE A 59 9.04 8.07 -0.14
N SER A 60 8.86 8.95 -1.13
CA SER A 60 8.09 8.61 -2.33
C SER A 60 8.73 7.45 -3.07
N LYS A 61 7.92 6.48 -3.48
CA LYS A 61 8.37 5.40 -4.37
C LYS A 61 8.83 5.95 -5.72
N TYR A 62 8.27 7.08 -6.14
CA TYR A 62 8.59 7.75 -7.39
C TYR A 62 9.79 8.69 -7.27
N GLY A 63 10.46 8.69 -6.11
CA GLY A 63 11.63 9.50 -5.85
C GLY A 63 11.34 10.98 -5.62
N ASN A 64 12.41 11.76 -5.43
CA ASN A 64 12.33 13.21 -5.35
C ASN A 64 12.87 13.79 -6.67
N PRO A 65 12.04 14.46 -7.49
CA PRO A 65 12.48 15.07 -8.75
C PRO A 65 13.69 16.00 -8.59
N GLU A 66 13.79 16.70 -7.45
CA GLU A 66 14.93 17.60 -7.18
C GLU A 66 16.25 16.81 -7.01
N ALA A 67 16.17 15.61 -6.41
CA ALA A 67 17.32 14.75 -6.15
C ALA A 67 17.77 13.95 -7.37
N PHE A 68 16.94 13.86 -8.42
CA PHE A 68 17.28 13.09 -9.61
C PHE A 68 18.52 13.62 -10.33
N SER A 69 18.74 14.94 -10.31
CA SER A 69 19.93 15.57 -10.89
C SER A 69 21.25 15.16 -10.21
N GLU A 70 21.16 14.65 -8.98
CA GLU A 70 22.32 14.19 -8.23
C GLU A 70 22.60 12.68 -8.38
N ILE A 71 21.77 11.94 -9.12
CA ILE A 71 21.97 10.50 -9.30
C ILE A 71 23.10 10.29 -10.32
N SER A 72 24.29 9.96 -9.83
CA SER A 72 25.45 9.63 -10.66
C SER A 72 25.67 8.12 -10.76
N ARG A 73 26.42 7.70 -11.77
CA ARG A 73 26.85 6.30 -11.95
C ARG A 73 27.54 5.76 -10.71
N GLU A 74 28.38 6.56 -10.09
CA GLU A 74 29.15 6.21 -8.90
C GLU A 74 28.27 6.04 -7.66
N ARG A 75 27.19 6.84 -7.55
CA ARG A 75 26.16 6.66 -6.51
C ARG A 75 25.35 5.38 -6.72
N ILE A 76 24.99 5.05 -7.96
CA ILE A 76 24.29 3.79 -8.29
C ILE A 76 25.16 2.59 -7.89
N PHE A 77 26.43 2.56 -8.29
CA PHE A 77 27.34 1.50 -7.88
C PHE A 77 27.58 1.47 -6.37
N GLY A 78 27.64 2.64 -5.71
CA GLY A 78 27.65 2.75 -4.26
C GLY A 78 26.46 2.04 -3.62
N TYR A 79 25.25 2.29 -4.12
CA TYR A 79 24.03 1.62 -3.67
C TYR A 79 24.09 0.10 -3.90
N LEU A 80 24.42 -0.34 -5.11
CA LEU A 80 24.53 -1.77 -5.43
C LEU A 80 25.55 -2.47 -4.52
N SER A 81 26.71 -1.84 -4.27
CA SER A 81 27.77 -2.42 -3.43
C SER A 81 27.34 -2.70 -1.98
N LYS A 82 26.38 -1.94 -1.45
CA LYS A 82 25.90 -2.07 -0.07
C LYS A 82 24.62 -2.91 0.04
N TYR A 83 23.70 -2.76 -0.91
CA TYR A 83 22.38 -3.38 -0.84
C TYR A 83 22.32 -4.75 -1.53
N TYR A 84 23.16 -5.01 -2.55
CA TYR A 84 23.19 -6.27 -3.29
C TYR A 84 24.25 -7.24 -2.71
N ALA A 85 24.25 -7.37 -1.38
CA ALA A 85 25.14 -8.28 -0.65
C ALA A 85 24.52 -9.69 -0.51
N PRO A 86 25.32 -10.77 -0.45
CA PRO A 86 24.81 -12.15 -0.38
C PRO A 86 23.85 -12.41 0.80
N ASN A 87 24.05 -11.74 1.93
CA ASN A 87 23.17 -11.86 3.10
C ASN A 87 21.80 -11.17 2.92
N ARG A 88 21.56 -10.48 1.79
CA ARG A 88 20.32 -9.77 1.45
C ARG A 88 19.69 -10.26 0.13
N ILE A 89 20.26 -11.29 -0.48
CA ILE A 89 19.77 -11.87 -1.73
C ILE A 89 19.26 -13.28 -1.46
N VAL A 90 18.06 -13.58 -1.96
CA VAL A 90 17.49 -14.93 -1.95
C VAL A 90 17.26 -15.38 -3.38
N LEU A 91 17.84 -16.52 -3.73
CA LEU A 91 17.60 -17.18 -5.01
C LEU A 91 16.52 -18.23 -4.84
N ALA A 92 15.41 -18.06 -5.55
CA ALA A 92 14.29 -19.00 -5.55
C ALA A 92 14.21 -19.74 -6.90
N GLY A 93 13.66 -20.96 -6.87
CA GLY A 93 13.41 -21.76 -8.06
C GLY A 93 12.21 -22.67 -7.85
N VAL A 94 11.25 -22.63 -8.78
CA VAL A 94 10.02 -23.44 -8.72
C VAL A 94 9.99 -24.37 -9.92
N GLY A 95 9.80 -25.67 -9.66
CA GLY A 95 9.80 -26.70 -10.71
C GLY A 95 11.19 -27.06 -11.25
N VAL A 96 12.25 -26.80 -10.47
CA VAL A 96 13.64 -27.11 -10.84
C VAL A 96 14.29 -28.07 -9.82
N PRO A 97 15.14 -29.02 -10.25
CA PRO A 97 15.88 -29.89 -9.33
C PRO A 97 16.84 -29.10 -8.45
N HIS A 98 16.72 -29.26 -7.12
CA HIS A 98 17.48 -28.44 -6.17
C HIS A 98 18.99 -28.59 -6.31
N LYS A 99 19.51 -29.81 -6.54
CA LYS A 99 20.96 -30.06 -6.66
C LYS A 99 21.60 -29.29 -7.82
N GLU A 100 20.95 -29.31 -8.98
CA GLU A 100 21.42 -28.60 -10.18
C GLU A 100 21.29 -27.09 -9.98
N PHE A 101 20.16 -26.63 -9.44
CA PHE A 101 19.94 -25.22 -9.12
C PHE A 101 21.01 -24.67 -8.17
N TYR A 102 21.30 -25.40 -7.09
CA TYR A 102 22.33 -25.03 -6.13
C TYR A 102 23.72 -24.93 -6.77
N SER A 103 24.13 -25.94 -7.54
CA SER A 103 25.44 -25.94 -8.21
C SER A 103 25.62 -24.77 -9.17
N LEU A 104 24.59 -24.44 -9.94
CA LEU A 104 24.61 -23.27 -10.83
C LEU A 104 24.60 -21.96 -10.03
N ALA A 105 23.81 -21.87 -8.96
CA ALA A 105 23.78 -20.69 -8.10
C ALA A 105 25.16 -20.41 -7.49
N GLU A 106 25.82 -21.44 -6.95
CA GLU A 106 27.17 -21.34 -6.38
C GLU A 106 28.21 -20.91 -7.42
N THR A 107 28.07 -21.39 -8.66
CA THR A 107 28.98 -21.03 -9.77
C THR A 107 28.81 -19.58 -10.21
N TYR A 108 27.57 -19.10 -10.37
CA TYR A 108 27.31 -17.80 -10.99
C TYR A 108 27.20 -16.65 -10.00
N PHE A 109 26.72 -16.85 -8.77
CA PHE A 109 26.48 -15.79 -7.78
C PHE A 109 27.65 -15.61 -6.80
N ASP A 110 28.87 -15.56 -7.32
CA ASP A 110 30.06 -15.21 -6.55
C ASP A 110 30.22 -13.67 -6.45
N GLU A 111 30.01 -13.11 -5.25
CA GLU A 111 30.12 -11.67 -4.97
C GLU A 111 31.49 -11.09 -5.34
N ARG A 112 32.57 -11.88 -5.26
CA ARG A 112 33.94 -11.45 -5.58
C ARG A 112 34.11 -11.06 -7.04
N THR A 113 33.18 -11.49 -7.88
CA THR A 113 33.17 -11.22 -9.32
C THR A 113 32.25 -10.06 -9.70
N SER A 114 31.67 -9.37 -8.74
CA SER A 114 30.83 -8.20 -8.99
C SER A 114 31.65 -7.01 -9.48
N THR A 115 31.04 -6.14 -10.31
CA THR A 115 31.73 -4.99 -10.91
C THR A 115 32.37 -4.09 -9.85
N TRP A 116 31.66 -3.84 -8.74
CA TRP A 116 32.12 -3.00 -7.63
C TRP A 116 33.14 -3.69 -6.70
N ALA A 117 33.19 -5.03 -6.69
CA ALA A 117 34.25 -5.76 -5.99
C ALA A 117 35.57 -5.73 -6.77
N LEU A 118 35.50 -5.83 -8.10
CA LEU A 118 36.66 -5.85 -8.99
C LEU A 118 37.28 -4.46 -9.19
N ASP A 119 36.46 -3.42 -9.30
CA ASP A 119 36.91 -2.05 -9.48
C ASP A 119 36.26 -1.13 -8.45
N LYS A 120 37.04 -0.71 -7.45
CA LYS A 120 36.57 0.24 -6.42
C LYS A 120 36.57 1.69 -6.89
N SER A 121 37.22 2.00 -8.02
CA SER A 121 37.30 3.38 -8.53
C SER A 121 35.98 3.90 -9.09
N ILE A 122 35.04 2.99 -9.41
CA ILE A 122 33.69 3.32 -9.87
C ILE A 122 32.75 3.73 -8.72
N LEU A 123 33.21 3.66 -7.47
CA LEU A 123 32.41 3.99 -6.30
C LEU A 123 32.55 5.47 -5.96
N HIS A 124 31.47 6.06 -5.47
CA HIS A 124 31.49 7.43 -4.96
C HIS A 124 32.41 7.52 -3.71
N GLU A 125 33.12 8.64 -3.52
CA GLU A 125 34.07 8.84 -2.41
C GLU A 125 33.46 8.51 -1.04
N LYS A 126 32.18 8.84 -0.88
CA LYS A 126 31.38 8.50 0.30
C LYS A 126 30.22 7.61 -0.12
N VAL A 127 30.33 6.31 0.14
CA VAL A 127 29.24 5.36 0.01
C VAL A 127 28.41 5.40 1.29
N PRO A 128 27.08 5.65 1.23
CA PRO A 128 26.24 5.68 2.42
C PRO A 128 26.20 4.31 3.10
N GLU A 129 26.12 4.31 4.43
CA GLU A 129 25.87 3.07 5.18
C GLU A 129 24.42 2.60 5.00
N ILE A 130 24.20 1.32 5.28
CA ILE A 130 22.84 0.75 5.25
C ILE A 130 22.00 1.46 6.30
N ASP A 131 20.84 1.95 5.88
CA ASP A 131 19.88 2.55 6.79
C ASP A 131 19.29 1.47 7.71
N GLN A 132 19.42 1.68 9.02
CA GLN A 132 18.88 0.82 10.09
C GLN A 132 17.88 1.59 10.96
N SER A 133 17.41 2.75 10.50
CA SER A 133 16.40 3.52 11.19
C SER A 133 15.11 2.71 11.33
N THR A 134 14.48 2.83 12.49
CA THR A 134 13.17 2.24 12.75
C THR A 134 12.09 3.14 12.18
N THR A 135 11.09 2.53 11.55
CA THR A 135 9.94 3.27 11.02
C THR A 135 9.15 3.94 12.16
N GLN A 136 8.72 5.18 11.95
CA GLN A 136 7.91 5.93 12.92
C GLN A 136 6.63 6.41 12.27
N TYR A 137 5.50 5.85 12.71
CA TYR A 137 4.19 6.36 12.32
C TYR A 137 3.91 7.66 13.08
N THR A 138 3.48 8.69 12.36
CA THR A 138 3.24 10.02 12.94
C THR A 138 1.83 10.54 12.70
N GLY A 139 1.09 9.94 11.77
CA GLY A 139 -0.14 10.53 11.24
C GLY A 139 0.10 11.87 10.55
N GLY A 140 -0.97 12.46 10.01
CA GLY A 140 -0.90 13.75 9.32
C GLY A 140 -1.85 13.86 8.15
N GLU A 141 -1.77 14.97 7.43
CA GLU A 141 -2.59 15.19 6.24
C GLU A 141 -1.78 15.66 5.03
N ILE A 142 -2.25 15.27 3.84
CA ILE A 142 -1.81 15.84 2.57
C ILE A 142 -3.06 16.21 1.76
N ARG A 143 -3.11 17.47 1.32
CA ARG A 143 -4.17 17.99 0.47
C ARG A 143 -3.57 18.49 -0.83
N LYS A 144 -4.00 17.94 -1.96
CA LYS A 144 -3.60 18.42 -3.28
C LYS A 144 -4.85 18.79 -4.08
N LYS A 145 -5.06 20.10 -4.23
CA LYS A 145 -6.14 20.64 -5.06
C LYS A 145 -5.77 20.49 -6.53
N CYS A 146 -6.66 19.88 -7.31
CA CYS A 146 -6.50 19.68 -8.74
C CYS A 146 -7.88 19.62 -9.40
N ASP A 147 -8.03 20.23 -10.57
CA ASP A 147 -9.24 20.08 -11.38
C ASP A 147 -9.11 18.77 -12.18
N LEU A 148 -9.93 17.79 -11.84
CA LEU A 148 -9.92 16.46 -12.45
C LEU A 148 -11.03 16.30 -13.49
N SER A 149 -11.71 17.38 -13.87
CA SER A 149 -12.79 17.35 -14.87
C SER A 149 -12.34 16.89 -16.25
N GLN A 150 -11.03 17.01 -16.56
CA GLN A 150 -10.44 16.65 -17.86
C GLN A 150 -9.52 15.42 -17.79
N VAL A 151 -9.35 14.82 -16.61
CA VAL A 151 -8.50 13.63 -16.43
C VAL A 151 -9.27 12.40 -16.91
N GLY A 152 -9.27 12.18 -18.22
CA GLY A 152 -9.95 11.06 -18.87
C GLY A 152 -10.00 11.18 -20.39
N LEU A 153 -9.40 10.23 -21.12
CA LEU A 153 -9.61 10.08 -22.56
C LEU A 153 -10.97 9.39 -22.80
N GLY A 154 -12.01 10.19 -23.09
CA GLY A 154 -13.33 9.70 -23.47
C GLY A 154 -14.49 10.38 -22.72
N THR A 155 -15.61 10.57 -23.42
CA THR A 155 -16.78 11.30 -22.93
C THR A 155 -17.80 10.39 -22.19
N PRO A 156 -18.42 10.86 -21.09
CA PRO A 156 -17.88 11.71 -20.03
C PRO A 156 -17.36 10.85 -18.87
N TYR A 157 -16.07 10.98 -18.54
CA TYR A 157 -15.57 10.51 -17.24
C TYR A 157 -16.17 11.40 -16.13
N PRO A 158 -16.66 10.83 -15.03
CA PRO A 158 -17.22 11.61 -13.94
C PRO A 158 -16.15 12.52 -13.33
N HIS A 159 -16.53 13.75 -12.98
CA HIS A 159 -15.67 14.60 -12.19
C HIS A 159 -15.59 14.02 -10.78
N LEU A 160 -14.43 13.49 -10.41
CA LEU A 160 -14.20 12.84 -9.12
C LEU A 160 -13.21 13.65 -8.28
N ALA A 161 -13.43 13.57 -6.97
CA ALA A 161 -12.46 13.85 -5.93
C ALA A 161 -12.21 12.56 -5.14
N HIS A 162 -11.09 12.52 -4.45
CA HIS A 162 -10.57 11.32 -3.82
C HIS A 162 -10.17 11.61 -2.39
N VAL A 163 -10.47 10.66 -1.51
CA VAL A 163 -10.08 10.71 -0.11
C VAL A 163 -9.47 9.37 0.31
N ALA A 164 -8.41 9.41 1.10
CA ALA A 164 -7.88 8.25 1.79
C ALA A 164 -7.76 8.56 3.28
N LEU A 165 -8.34 7.70 4.13
CA LEU A 165 -8.19 7.77 5.57
C LEU A 165 -7.53 6.48 6.05
N GLY A 166 -6.44 6.61 6.82
CA GLY A 166 -5.72 5.46 7.34
C GLY A 166 -5.17 5.66 8.74
N PHE A 167 -4.74 4.56 9.33
CA PHE A 167 -4.21 4.46 10.68
C PHE A 167 -2.98 3.53 10.70
N GLU A 168 -2.25 3.54 11.81
CA GLU A 168 -1.13 2.64 12.02
C GLU A 168 -1.59 1.17 11.95
N GLY A 169 -1.01 0.42 11.01
CA GLY A 169 -1.24 -1.01 10.85
C GLY A 169 -0.20 -1.84 11.60
N ALA A 170 -0.02 -3.09 11.18
CA ALA A 170 1.02 -3.97 11.71
C ALA A 170 2.00 -4.41 10.64
N GLY A 171 3.28 -4.51 11.03
CA GLY A 171 4.30 -5.18 10.23
C GLY A 171 4.08 -6.70 10.17
N TYR A 172 4.62 -7.35 9.14
CA TYR A 172 4.44 -8.78 8.89
C TYR A 172 5.08 -9.69 9.96
N ARG A 173 5.93 -9.12 10.84
CA ARG A 173 6.55 -9.82 11.98
C ARG A 173 5.70 -9.76 13.26
N SER A 174 4.69 -8.90 13.29
CA SER A 174 3.78 -8.75 14.43
C SER A 174 2.78 -9.90 14.49
N GLU A 175 2.35 -10.27 15.70
CA GLU A 175 1.23 -11.20 15.91
C GLU A 175 -0.08 -10.66 15.32
N ASP A 176 -0.19 -9.32 15.23
CA ASP A 176 -1.36 -8.63 14.68
C ASP A 176 -1.48 -8.73 13.15
N PHE A 177 -0.44 -9.22 12.45
CA PHE A 177 -0.42 -9.28 10.99
C PHE A 177 -1.63 -10.03 10.40
N VAL A 178 -1.93 -11.22 10.93
CA VAL A 178 -3.03 -12.05 10.41
C VAL A 178 -4.41 -11.45 10.71
N PRO A 179 -4.68 -10.92 11.93
CA PRO A 179 -5.87 -10.10 12.18
C PRO A 179 -6.06 -8.96 11.17
N PHE A 180 -5.00 -8.21 10.82
CA PHE A 180 -5.09 -7.15 9.81
C PHE A 180 -5.39 -7.67 8.39
N CYS A 181 -4.86 -8.83 8.00
CA CYS A 181 -5.22 -9.49 6.74
C CYS A 181 -6.70 -9.91 6.72
N VAL A 182 -7.21 -10.47 7.82
CA VAL A 182 -8.64 -10.83 7.94
C VAL A 182 -9.51 -9.58 7.91
N LEU A 183 -9.07 -8.50 8.57
CA LEU A 183 -9.77 -7.22 8.57
C LEU A 183 -9.87 -6.62 7.15
N GLN A 184 -8.80 -6.71 6.35
CA GLN A 184 -8.84 -6.29 4.95
C GLN A 184 -9.86 -7.09 4.15
N ALA A 185 -9.88 -8.42 4.31
CA ALA A 185 -10.84 -9.29 3.62
C ALA A 185 -12.29 -9.01 4.07
N LEU A 186 -12.49 -8.68 5.34
CA LEU A 186 -13.80 -8.36 5.92
C LEU A 186 -14.36 -7.05 5.36
N LEU A 187 -13.55 -5.98 5.40
CA LEU A 187 -13.95 -4.68 4.89
C LEU A 187 -14.09 -4.70 3.37
N GLY A 188 -13.12 -5.29 2.68
CA GLY A 188 -13.11 -5.47 1.23
C GLY A 188 -13.34 -4.17 0.46
N GLY A 189 -14.43 -4.13 -0.30
CA GLY A 189 -14.79 -3.01 -1.13
C GLY A 189 -14.53 -3.22 -2.62
N GLY A 190 -14.44 -2.13 -3.37
CA GLY A 190 -14.24 -2.13 -4.81
C GLY A 190 -14.85 -0.92 -5.50
N GLY A 191 -14.96 -1.01 -6.82
CA GLY A 191 -15.71 -0.04 -7.62
C GLY A 191 -17.22 -0.33 -7.59
N SER A 192 -18.03 0.73 -7.63
CA SER A 192 -19.49 0.65 -7.73
C SER A 192 -19.96 -0.02 -9.01
N PHE A 193 -19.15 0.05 -10.06
CA PHE A 193 -19.33 -0.70 -11.29
C PHE A 193 -18.31 -1.84 -11.36
N SER A 194 -18.71 -3.03 -10.91
CA SER A 194 -17.96 -4.26 -11.12
C SER A 194 -18.80 -5.21 -11.97
N ALA A 195 -18.47 -5.32 -13.26
CA ALA A 195 -19.02 -6.34 -14.13
C ALA A 195 -18.41 -7.69 -13.72
N GLY A 196 -19.04 -8.36 -12.77
CA GLY A 196 -18.53 -9.60 -12.19
C GLY A 196 -19.62 -10.47 -11.62
N GLY A 197 -19.38 -11.78 -11.64
CA GLY A 197 -20.25 -12.73 -10.96
C GLY A 197 -20.04 -12.77 -9.44
N PRO A 198 -20.80 -13.62 -8.74
CA PRO A 198 -20.62 -13.90 -7.32
C PRO A 198 -19.16 -14.24 -6.97
N GLY A 199 -18.72 -13.87 -5.77
CA GLY A 199 -17.37 -14.17 -5.26
C GLY A 199 -16.36 -13.00 -5.28
N LYS A 200 -16.70 -11.87 -5.92
CA LYS A 200 -15.85 -10.66 -5.93
C LYS A 200 -15.91 -9.79 -4.67
N GLY A 201 -16.45 -10.32 -3.56
CA GLY A 201 -16.57 -9.55 -2.30
C GLY A 201 -17.80 -8.63 -2.21
N MET A 202 -18.88 -8.90 -2.95
CA MET A 202 -20.12 -8.09 -2.89
C MET A 202 -20.82 -8.09 -1.51
N PHE A 203 -20.45 -9.01 -0.62
CA PHE A 203 -20.95 -9.11 0.75
C PHE A 203 -19.94 -8.61 1.79
N THR A 204 -18.90 -7.90 1.37
CA THR A 204 -17.94 -7.25 2.30
C THR A 204 -18.55 -5.98 2.87
N ARG A 205 -18.07 -5.54 4.04
CA ARG A 205 -18.70 -4.43 4.78
C ARG A 205 -18.79 -3.16 3.95
N LEU A 206 -17.70 -2.78 3.29
CA LEU A 206 -17.69 -1.57 2.45
C LEU A 206 -18.59 -1.70 1.22
N TYR A 207 -18.89 -2.92 0.77
CA TYR A 207 -19.84 -3.09 -0.32
C TYR A 207 -21.29 -2.90 0.17
N VAL A 208 -21.66 -3.60 1.25
CA VAL A 208 -23.04 -3.63 1.75
C VAL A 208 -23.45 -2.35 2.48
N ASP A 209 -22.57 -1.83 3.35
CA ASP A 209 -22.89 -0.67 4.18
C ASP A 209 -22.56 0.65 3.50
N VAL A 210 -21.59 0.66 2.59
CA VAL A 210 -21.12 1.89 1.94
C VAL A 210 -21.56 1.96 0.48
N LEU A 211 -21.07 1.10 -0.42
CA LEU A 211 -21.35 1.23 -1.86
C LEU A 211 -22.84 1.05 -2.21
N ASN A 212 -23.54 0.11 -1.58
CA ASN A 212 -24.97 -0.12 -1.84
C ASN A 212 -25.87 1.01 -1.30
N ARG A 213 -25.45 1.71 -0.24
CA ARG A 213 -26.26 2.76 0.41
C ARG A 213 -25.92 4.15 -0.13
N CYS A 214 -24.63 4.40 -0.38
CA CYS A 214 -24.10 5.65 -0.90
C CYS A 214 -23.86 5.53 -2.41
N HIS A 215 -24.93 5.54 -3.20
CA HIS A 215 -24.90 5.36 -4.66
C HIS A 215 -24.05 6.38 -5.43
N TRP A 216 -23.65 7.48 -4.79
CA TRP A 216 -22.80 8.53 -5.35
C TRP A 216 -21.30 8.22 -5.20
N LEU A 217 -20.92 7.23 -4.38
CA LEU A 217 -19.54 6.73 -4.35
C LEU A 217 -19.26 5.95 -5.63
N TYR A 218 -18.08 6.16 -6.21
CA TYR A 218 -17.59 5.42 -7.38
C TYR A 218 -16.69 4.26 -6.99
N ARG A 219 -15.96 4.40 -5.89
CA ARG A 219 -15.05 3.40 -5.34
C ARG A 219 -14.94 3.59 -3.84
N CYS A 220 -14.86 2.49 -3.10
CA CYS A 220 -14.52 2.47 -1.69
C CYS A 220 -13.84 1.13 -1.39
N THR A 221 -12.55 1.15 -1.04
CA THR A 221 -11.74 -0.08 -0.88
C THR A 221 -10.82 0.04 0.31
N ALA A 222 -10.71 -1.03 1.10
CA ALA A 222 -9.77 -1.16 2.20
C ALA A 222 -8.43 -1.77 1.73
N PHE A 223 -7.33 -1.24 2.23
CA PHE A 223 -5.98 -1.68 1.95
C PHE A 223 -5.21 -1.91 3.24
N ASN A 224 -4.43 -2.99 3.26
CA ASN A 224 -3.49 -3.31 4.32
C ASN A 224 -2.08 -3.37 3.75
N TYR A 225 -1.24 -2.41 4.14
CA TYR A 225 0.18 -2.39 3.80
C TYR A 225 0.99 -2.86 5.02
N SER A 226 1.74 -3.94 4.88
CA SER A 226 2.55 -4.51 5.96
C SER A 226 4.02 -4.58 5.56
N TYR A 227 4.87 -3.92 6.35
CA TYR A 227 6.33 -3.88 6.19
C TYR A 227 6.99 -4.68 7.32
N SER A 228 8.32 -4.63 7.45
CA SER A 228 9.05 -5.39 8.46
C SER A 228 8.66 -5.07 9.89
N ASP A 229 8.56 -3.79 10.19
CA ASP A 229 8.49 -3.18 11.53
C ASP A 229 7.30 -2.23 11.69
N ALA A 230 6.61 -1.88 10.59
CA ALA A 230 5.44 -1.02 10.57
C ALA A 230 4.38 -1.52 9.59
N GLY A 231 3.16 -0.99 9.72
CA GLY A 231 2.10 -1.17 8.74
C GLY A 231 1.24 0.08 8.60
N LEU A 232 0.43 0.11 7.56
CA LEU A 232 -0.55 1.16 7.29
C LEU A 232 -1.84 0.48 6.83
N PHE A 233 -2.93 0.73 7.54
CA PHE A 233 -4.24 0.27 7.13
C PHE A 233 -5.07 1.48 6.72
N CYS A 234 -5.63 1.50 5.51
CA CYS A 234 -6.39 2.63 5.03
C CYS A 234 -7.59 2.23 4.19
N ILE A 235 -8.59 3.12 4.14
CA ILE A 235 -9.73 3.04 3.25
C ILE A 235 -9.63 4.21 2.29
N GLN A 236 -9.68 3.91 0.99
CA GLN A 236 -9.69 4.91 -0.07
C GLN A 236 -11.07 4.97 -0.70
N ALA A 237 -11.56 6.18 -0.98
CA ALA A 237 -12.81 6.39 -1.68
C ALA A 237 -12.67 7.42 -2.81
N SER A 238 -13.50 7.24 -3.85
CA SER A 238 -13.65 8.16 -4.97
C SER A 238 -15.11 8.58 -5.09
N CYS A 239 -15.39 9.87 -5.18
CA CYS A 239 -16.73 10.44 -5.19
C CYS A 239 -16.79 11.75 -5.98
N PRO A 240 -17.98 12.29 -6.30
CA PRO A 240 -18.09 13.67 -6.74
C PRO A 240 -17.52 14.66 -5.70
N PRO A 241 -16.90 15.77 -6.12
CA PRO A 241 -16.32 16.78 -5.22
C PRO A 241 -17.27 17.27 -4.12
N ASP A 242 -18.56 17.42 -4.45
CA ASP A 242 -19.58 17.91 -3.52
C ASP A 242 -19.89 16.96 -2.36
N ASN A 243 -19.51 15.68 -2.45
CA ASN A 243 -19.78 14.65 -1.44
C ASN A 243 -18.52 14.21 -0.68
N LEU A 244 -17.40 14.93 -0.82
CA LEU A 244 -16.11 14.49 -0.30
C LEU A 244 -16.08 14.46 1.24
N ASN A 245 -16.74 15.41 1.91
CA ASN A 245 -16.86 15.40 3.37
C ASN A 245 -17.75 14.24 3.83
N GLU A 246 -18.88 13.99 3.17
CA GLU A 246 -19.74 12.84 3.45
C GLU A 246 -18.98 11.53 3.26
N ALA A 247 -18.13 11.41 2.24
CA ALA A 247 -17.30 10.22 2.02
C ALA A 247 -16.33 10.00 3.18
N LEU A 248 -15.69 11.05 3.66
CA LEU A 248 -14.80 10.98 4.82
C LEU A 248 -15.56 10.53 6.07
N ILE A 249 -16.74 11.09 6.34
CA ILE A 249 -17.57 10.73 7.50
C ILE A 249 -17.97 9.26 7.42
N VAL A 250 -18.42 8.79 6.25
CA VAL A 250 -18.79 7.39 6.05
C VAL A 250 -17.60 6.46 6.29
N ILE A 251 -16.41 6.81 5.79
CA ILE A 251 -15.19 6.01 6.01
C ILE A 251 -14.81 6.00 7.50
N ALA A 252 -14.83 7.16 8.16
CA ALA A 252 -14.53 7.27 9.58
C ALA A 252 -15.52 6.45 10.43
N ASP A 253 -16.81 6.45 10.07
CA ASP A 253 -17.84 5.63 10.72
C ASP A 253 -17.52 4.14 10.62
N GLN A 254 -17.08 3.66 9.44
CA GLN A 254 -16.68 2.26 9.29
C GLN A 254 -15.52 1.87 10.23
N PHE A 255 -14.55 2.76 10.43
CA PHE A 255 -13.47 2.53 11.40
C PHE A 255 -13.98 2.50 12.85
N LEU A 256 -14.89 3.39 13.23
CA LEU A 256 -15.47 3.41 14.57
C LEU A 256 -16.29 2.15 14.86
N ARG A 257 -17.12 1.71 13.91
CA ARG A 257 -17.97 0.51 14.03
C ARG A 257 -17.15 -0.78 14.16
N LEU A 258 -15.94 -0.85 13.62
CA LEU A 258 -15.05 -1.99 13.89
C LEU A 258 -14.68 -2.12 15.37
N GLY A 259 -14.68 -1.01 16.11
CA GLY A 259 -14.43 -1.00 17.55
C GLY A 259 -15.56 -1.58 18.39
N GLU A 260 -16.75 -1.77 17.81
CA GLU A 260 -17.93 -2.38 18.44
C GLU A 260 -18.02 -3.89 18.18
N GLY A 261 -17.23 -4.39 17.23
CA GLY A 261 -17.20 -5.79 16.82
C GLY A 261 -17.78 -6.06 15.44
N VAL A 262 -17.70 -7.31 15.02
CA VAL A 262 -18.25 -7.81 13.76
C VAL A 262 -19.19 -8.98 14.02
N ASP A 263 -20.11 -9.22 13.09
CA ASP A 263 -21.00 -10.39 13.14
C ASP A 263 -20.20 -11.66 12.86
N ASP A 264 -20.57 -12.77 13.50
CA ASP A 264 -19.89 -14.07 13.33
C ASP A 264 -19.93 -14.56 11.88
N ASP A 265 -21.05 -14.35 11.18
CA ASP A 265 -21.21 -14.72 9.77
C ASP A 265 -20.30 -13.89 8.85
N GLU A 266 -20.08 -12.62 9.19
CA GLU A 266 -19.19 -11.73 8.46
C GLU A 266 -17.72 -12.11 8.67
N LEU A 267 -17.32 -12.37 9.91
CA LEU A 267 -15.98 -12.84 10.24
C LEU A 267 -15.68 -14.20 9.59
N SER A 268 -16.60 -15.15 9.71
CA SER A 268 -16.49 -16.48 9.12
C SER A 268 -16.34 -16.40 7.60
N ARG A 269 -17.15 -15.56 6.93
CA ARG A 269 -17.04 -15.32 5.48
C ARG A 269 -15.69 -14.71 5.10
N ALA A 270 -15.22 -13.69 5.83
CA ALA A 270 -13.93 -13.05 5.58
C ALA A 270 -12.76 -14.04 5.68
N LYS A 271 -12.75 -14.89 6.72
CA LYS A 271 -11.76 -15.96 6.88
C LYS A 271 -11.78 -16.95 5.72
N VAL A 272 -12.97 -17.45 5.36
CA VAL A 272 -13.11 -18.41 4.25
C VAL A 272 -12.67 -17.79 2.93
N GLN A 273 -13.04 -16.54 2.68
CA GLN A 273 -12.64 -15.80 1.48
C GLN A 273 -11.12 -15.62 1.40
N LEU A 274 -10.48 -15.18 2.48
CA LEU A 274 -9.02 -15.01 2.54
C LEU A 274 -8.28 -16.33 2.31
N LYS A 275 -8.72 -17.41 2.98
CA LYS A 275 -8.16 -18.75 2.79
C LYS A 275 -8.30 -19.24 1.34
N SER A 276 -9.49 -19.07 0.75
CA SER A 276 -9.75 -19.44 -0.64
C SER A 276 -8.85 -18.67 -1.60
N GLN A 277 -8.71 -17.36 -1.41
CA GLN A 277 -7.87 -16.51 -2.25
C GLN A 277 -6.40 -16.95 -2.20
N ILE A 278 -5.86 -17.22 -1.01
CA ILE A 278 -4.48 -17.70 -0.84
C ILE A 278 -4.29 -19.04 -1.57
N MET A 279 -5.18 -20.00 -1.36
CA MET A 279 -5.04 -21.34 -1.94
C MET A 279 -5.14 -21.31 -3.47
N MET A 280 -6.10 -20.57 -4.02
CA MET A 280 -6.25 -20.42 -5.48
C MET A 280 -5.03 -19.71 -6.10
N ASN A 281 -4.50 -18.69 -5.44
CA ASN A 281 -3.29 -18.00 -5.89
C ASN A 281 -2.07 -18.93 -5.95
N LEU A 282 -1.97 -19.88 -5.02
CA LEU A 282 -0.89 -20.87 -4.97
C LEU A 282 -0.96 -21.95 -6.06
N GLU A 283 -1.96 -21.92 -6.96
CA GLU A 283 -2.00 -22.76 -8.16
C GLU A 283 -1.10 -22.20 -9.29
N VAL A 284 -0.80 -20.90 -9.23
CA VAL A 284 -0.07 -20.18 -10.28
C VAL A 284 1.43 -20.18 -9.97
N ARG A 285 2.24 -20.81 -10.83
CA ARG A 285 3.69 -20.99 -10.59
C ARG A 285 4.45 -19.68 -10.30
N PRO A 286 4.26 -18.57 -11.04
CA PRO A 286 4.85 -17.27 -10.69
C PRO A 286 4.51 -16.81 -9.27
N VAL A 287 3.28 -17.05 -8.80
CA VAL A 287 2.84 -16.69 -7.46
C VAL A 287 3.50 -17.59 -6.41
N ILE A 288 3.64 -18.89 -6.68
CA ILE A 288 4.41 -19.81 -5.80
C ILE A 288 5.87 -19.34 -5.67
N PHE A 289 6.48 -18.89 -6.78
CA PHE A 289 7.84 -18.37 -6.78
C PHE A 289 7.96 -17.13 -5.90
N GLU A 290 7.04 -16.17 -6.06
CA GLU A 290 7.02 -14.94 -5.28
C GLU A 290 6.74 -15.21 -3.79
N ASP A 291 5.80 -16.10 -3.48
CA ASP A 291 5.50 -16.58 -2.12
C ASP A 291 6.74 -17.15 -1.44
N LEU A 292 7.43 -18.10 -2.10
CA LEU A 292 8.66 -18.70 -1.60
C LEU A 292 9.74 -17.64 -1.34
N ALA A 293 10.01 -16.78 -2.33
CA ALA A 293 11.06 -15.78 -2.22
C ALA A 293 10.77 -14.77 -1.11
N ARG A 294 9.56 -14.19 -1.09
CA ARG A 294 9.18 -13.18 -0.09
C ARG A 294 9.17 -13.74 1.32
N GLN A 295 8.65 -14.95 1.54
CA GLN A 295 8.63 -15.54 2.87
C GLN A 295 10.05 -15.82 3.39
N VAL A 296 10.95 -16.34 2.54
CA VAL A 296 12.33 -16.60 2.94
C VAL A 296 13.08 -15.28 3.21
N ILE A 297 12.88 -14.24 2.41
CA ILE A 297 13.44 -12.91 2.67
C ILE A 297 12.90 -12.31 3.98
N ALA A 298 11.60 -12.46 4.22
CA ALA A 298 10.91 -11.86 5.37
C ALA A 298 11.17 -12.59 6.70
N HIS A 299 11.17 -13.93 6.69
CA HIS A 299 11.17 -14.78 7.89
C HIS A 299 12.35 -15.76 7.97
N GLY A 300 13.19 -15.82 6.94
CA GLY A 300 14.27 -16.81 6.84
C GLY A 300 13.81 -18.22 6.48
N HIS A 301 12.51 -18.47 6.38
CA HIS A 301 11.93 -19.76 6.01
C HIS A 301 10.57 -19.59 5.34
N ARG A 302 10.14 -20.59 4.58
CA ARG A 302 8.79 -20.65 4.02
C ARG A 302 7.88 -21.45 4.95
N ARG A 303 6.83 -20.80 5.46
CA ARG A 303 5.74 -21.43 6.18
C ARG A 303 4.87 -22.22 5.24
N LYS A 304 4.32 -23.32 5.73
CA LYS A 304 3.41 -24.13 4.91
C LYS A 304 2.05 -23.42 4.79
N PRO A 305 1.35 -23.52 3.65
CA PRO A 305 0.02 -22.91 3.50
C PRO A 305 -0.94 -23.32 4.61
N GLU A 306 -0.90 -24.58 5.07
CA GLU A 306 -1.76 -25.09 6.13
C GLU A 306 -1.51 -24.40 7.49
N GLU A 307 -0.30 -23.96 7.76
CA GLU A 307 0.03 -23.20 8.97
C GLU A 307 -0.62 -21.81 8.91
N THR A 308 -0.53 -21.15 7.75
CA THR A 308 -1.22 -19.87 7.50
C THR A 308 -2.74 -20.02 7.63
N MET A 309 -3.33 -21.11 7.13
CA MET A 309 -4.77 -21.36 7.26
C MET A 309 -5.20 -21.46 8.74
N ARG A 310 -4.42 -22.14 9.58
CA ARG A 310 -4.70 -22.25 11.02
C ARG A 310 -4.61 -20.90 11.72
N LEU A 311 -3.64 -20.06 11.35
CA LEU A 311 -3.55 -18.71 11.90
C LEU A 311 -4.79 -17.88 11.57
N ILE A 312 -5.30 -17.99 10.33
CA ILE A 312 -6.54 -17.30 9.91
C ILE A 312 -7.76 -17.83 10.67
N ASP A 313 -7.86 -19.15 10.84
CA ASP A 313 -8.97 -19.78 11.56
C ASP A 313 -9.05 -19.35 13.03
N ASN A 314 -7.88 -19.13 13.65
CA ASN A 314 -7.77 -18.74 15.05
C ASN A 314 -8.12 -17.27 15.34
N VAL A 315 -8.20 -16.39 14.33
CA VAL A 315 -8.52 -14.95 14.55
C VAL A 315 -9.91 -14.81 15.15
N THR A 316 -10.07 -14.16 16.30
CA THR A 316 -11.41 -14.01 16.91
C THR A 316 -12.01 -12.62 16.68
N ASN A 317 -13.27 -12.41 17.07
CA ASN A 317 -13.89 -11.09 17.03
C ASN A 317 -13.16 -10.12 17.98
N GLU A 318 -12.71 -10.63 19.13
CA GLU A 318 -11.91 -9.85 20.09
C GLU A 318 -10.60 -9.37 19.47
N ASP A 319 -9.94 -10.16 18.61
CA ASP A 319 -8.76 -9.72 17.88
C ASP A 319 -9.07 -8.57 16.93
N ILE A 320 -10.20 -8.64 16.21
CA ILE A 320 -10.64 -7.57 15.30
C ILE A 320 -10.92 -6.28 16.06
N VAL A 321 -11.68 -6.36 17.16
CA VAL A 321 -11.93 -5.22 18.04
C VAL A 321 -10.60 -4.67 18.57
N ARG A 322 -9.69 -5.52 19.03
CA ARG A 322 -8.40 -5.11 19.58
C ARG A 322 -7.55 -4.35 18.56
N VAL A 323 -7.42 -4.85 17.31
CA VAL A 323 -6.66 -4.13 16.28
C VAL A 323 -7.37 -2.86 15.81
N ALA A 324 -8.70 -2.85 15.76
CA ALA A 324 -9.48 -1.65 15.45
C ALA A 324 -9.29 -0.56 16.52
N GLN A 325 -9.37 -0.95 17.79
CA GLN A 325 -9.09 -0.05 18.89
C GLN A 325 -7.66 0.49 18.82
N LYS A 326 -6.65 -0.36 18.56
CA LYS A 326 -5.26 0.08 18.39
C LYS A 326 -5.11 1.12 17.28
N MET A 327 -5.75 0.90 16.12
CA MET A 327 -5.79 1.89 15.03
C MET A 327 -6.40 3.22 15.50
N LEU A 328 -7.57 3.18 16.16
CA LEU A 328 -8.29 4.38 16.60
C LEU A 328 -7.58 5.17 17.71
N HIS A 329 -6.63 4.57 18.42
CA HIS A 329 -5.75 5.29 19.37
C HIS A 329 -4.57 5.98 18.67
N SER A 330 -4.23 5.59 17.44
CA SER A 330 -3.20 6.25 16.64
C SER A 330 -3.75 7.50 15.96
N LYS A 331 -2.88 8.48 15.71
CA LYS A 331 -3.25 9.71 15.00
C LYS A 331 -3.59 9.39 13.53
N PRO A 332 -4.72 9.82 12.98
CA PRO A 332 -5.10 9.47 11.61
C PRO A 332 -4.14 10.02 10.55
N SER A 333 -4.10 9.35 9.40
CA SER A 333 -3.50 9.83 8.14
C SER A 333 -4.60 10.14 7.14
N LEU A 334 -4.62 11.36 6.61
CA LEU A 334 -5.63 11.83 5.65
C LEU A 334 -4.97 12.27 4.34
N VAL A 335 -5.53 11.83 3.22
CA VAL A 335 -5.21 12.40 1.90
C VAL A 335 -6.50 12.91 1.27
N GLY A 336 -6.49 14.16 0.81
CA GLY A 336 -7.53 14.73 -0.04
C GLY A 336 -6.94 15.12 -1.40
N PHE A 337 -7.53 14.63 -2.48
CA PHE A 337 -7.06 14.90 -3.84
C PHE A 337 -8.22 15.24 -4.79
N GLY A 338 -7.97 16.19 -5.69
CA GLY A 338 -8.98 16.75 -6.59
C GLY A 338 -9.58 18.04 -6.03
N GLU A 339 -10.86 18.28 -6.25
CA GLU A 339 -11.53 19.46 -5.72
C GLU A 339 -12.02 19.24 -4.29
N ILE A 340 -11.21 19.70 -3.34
CA ILE A 340 -11.36 19.42 -1.91
C ILE A 340 -12.19 20.44 -1.13
N ASP A 341 -12.47 21.61 -1.71
CA ASP A 341 -13.15 22.73 -1.04
C ASP A 341 -14.69 22.66 -1.17
N GLY A 342 -15.20 21.72 -1.97
CA GLY A 342 -16.59 21.68 -2.42
C GLY A 342 -16.86 22.67 -3.56
N LEU A 343 -17.60 22.26 -4.58
CA LEU A 343 -17.89 23.10 -5.75
C LEU A 343 -19.17 23.92 -5.58
N SER A 344 -20.19 23.33 -4.97
CA SER A 344 -21.50 23.97 -4.82
C SER A 344 -21.58 24.82 -3.55
N LYS A 345 -22.46 25.83 -3.56
CA LYS A 345 -22.78 26.65 -2.36
C LYS A 345 -23.33 25.85 -1.17
N LYS A 346 -23.66 24.57 -1.38
CA LYS A 346 -24.18 23.63 -0.36
C LYS A 346 -23.15 22.61 0.08
N ALA A 347 -22.08 22.40 -0.68
CA ALA A 347 -21.02 21.46 -0.34
C ALA A 347 -20.16 22.04 0.78
N VAL A 348 -19.83 21.18 1.74
CA VAL A 348 -18.79 21.47 2.73
C VAL A 348 -17.55 20.72 2.26
N GLY A 349 -16.49 21.46 1.95
CA GLY A 349 -15.19 20.87 1.66
C GLY A 349 -14.66 20.01 2.81
N LEU A 350 -13.54 19.34 2.60
CA LEU A 350 -12.93 18.50 3.63
C LEU A 350 -12.72 19.30 4.92
N PRO A 351 -13.17 18.78 6.09
CA PRO A 351 -13.09 19.48 7.36
C PRO A 351 -11.64 19.73 7.73
N LYS A 352 -11.38 20.65 8.67
CA LYS A 352 -10.01 20.83 9.17
C LYS A 352 -9.52 19.55 9.84
N PHE A 353 -8.24 19.25 9.67
CA PHE A 353 -7.67 18.01 10.22
C PHE A 353 -7.79 17.90 11.73
N ASP A 354 -7.60 19.00 12.47
CA ASP A 354 -7.79 19.01 13.92
C ASP A 354 -9.22 18.61 14.33
N GLN A 355 -10.23 18.96 13.53
CA GLN A 355 -11.62 18.57 13.80
C GLN A 355 -11.84 17.08 13.55
N LEU A 356 -11.21 16.51 12.51
CA LEU A 356 -11.25 15.08 12.24
C LEU A 356 -10.55 14.29 13.35
N GLU A 357 -9.37 14.74 13.77
CA GLU A 357 -8.61 14.15 14.86
C GLU A 357 -9.41 14.15 16.17
N GLU A 358 -10.00 15.30 16.51
CA GLU A 358 -10.88 15.42 17.69
C GLU A 358 -12.11 14.51 17.59
N ALA A 359 -12.77 14.46 16.43
CA ALA A 359 -13.94 13.62 16.19
C ALA A 359 -13.63 12.13 16.36
N ILE A 360 -12.50 11.65 15.81
CA ILE A 360 -12.06 10.26 15.95
C ILE A 360 -11.69 9.96 17.40
N ALA A 361 -10.94 10.85 18.06
CA ALA A 361 -10.55 10.69 19.46
C ALA A 361 -11.76 10.61 20.40
N GLN A 362 -12.79 11.42 20.15
CA GLN A 362 -14.05 11.41 20.90
C GLN A 362 -15.03 10.32 20.46
N ARG A 363 -14.75 9.64 19.34
CA ARG A 363 -15.67 8.71 18.65
C ARG A 363 -17.03 9.34 18.34
N ASP A 364 -17.02 10.62 18.02
CA ASP A 364 -18.22 11.39 17.72
C ASP A 364 -18.03 12.19 16.42
N LEU A 365 -18.62 11.67 15.34
CA LEU A 365 -18.53 12.29 14.01
C LEU A 365 -19.52 13.44 13.81
N ARG A 366 -20.41 13.73 14.78
CA ARG A 366 -21.42 14.80 14.65
C ARG A 366 -20.81 16.18 14.43
N VAL A 367 -19.59 16.40 14.92
CA VAL A 367 -18.84 17.64 14.72
C VAL A 367 -18.42 17.87 13.26
N LEU A 368 -18.36 16.80 12.46
CA LEU A 368 -18.01 16.83 11.04
C LEU A 368 -19.24 16.98 10.13
N ILE A 369 -20.44 16.68 10.66
CA ILE A 369 -21.69 16.77 9.92
C ILE A 369 -22.07 18.25 9.77
N PRO A 370 -22.26 18.75 8.55
CA PRO A 370 -22.79 20.10 8.33
C PRO A 370 -24.17 20.21 8.99
N LYS A 371 -24.40 21.26 9.79
CA LYS A 371 -25.69 21.53 10.48
C LYS A 371 -26.95 21.58 9.57
N LYS A 372 -26.81 21.40 8.25
CA LYS A 372 -27.89 21.47 7.26
C LYS A 372 -28.14 20.18 6.46
N VAL A 373 -27.41 19.09 6.68
CA VAL A 373 -27.52 17.90 5.82
C VAL A 373 -27.75 16.63 6.66
N PHE A 374 -29.02 16.22 6.70
CA PHE A 374 -29.58 14.91 7.07
C PHE A 374 -29.67 14.46 8.54
N SER A 375 -30.93 14.28 8.96
CA SER A 375 -31.41 13.38 10.00
C SER A 375 -31.37 11.93 9.49
N TRP A 376 -30.60 11.08 10.16
CA TRP A 376 -30.69 9.63 10.03
C TRP A 376 -31.69 9.12 11.08
N GLN A 377 -32.86 8.67 10.63
CA GLN A 377 -33.77 7.80 11.39
C GLN A 377 -33.89 6.47 10.65
#